data_AF-A0A1I9XZP8-F1
#
_entry.id   AF-A0A1I9XZP8-F1
#
_cell.length_a   1.000
_cell.length_b   1.000
_cell.length_c   1.000
_cell.angle_alpha   90.00
_cell.angle_beta   90.00
_cell.angle_gamma   90.00
#
_symmetry.space_group_name_H-M   'P 1'
#
loop_
_entity.id
_entity.type
_entity.pdbx_description
1 polymer ?
#
loop_
_entity_poly.entity_id
_entity_poly.type
_entity_poly.pdbx_seq_one_letter_code
_entity_poly.pdbx_strand_id
1 'polypeptide(L)'
;MAYFHRVNAMSRQAELMNWLDIGRVSNADGGKDILLARNERGARIDWRTGEVWLMNPKVAEPFADFLAVERWLTLRDMPTADKPAPAAPAPAPAPAEPEPAAVPDAGPLRDSLPAFQQKVDDCLAKAEGGQELLETKQAFEAGSEPYLEASTALSKTALELDVSPAMVATFHVSAFAALAETAGADKLERVAASLHAAARQIRASAATA
;
A
#
# COMPACT_ATOMS: atom_id res chain seq x y z
N MET A 1 21.29 -36.57 8.89
CA MET A 1 21.65 -35.18 8.52
C MET A 1 20.39 -34.50 8.04
N ALA A 2 19.85 -33.55 8.81
CA ALA A 2 18.64 -32.83 8.42
C ALA A 2 18.98 -31.88 7.25
N TYR A 3 18.33 -32.04 6.12
CA TYR A 3 18.54 -31.22 4.93
C TYR A 3 18.03 -29.80 5.23
N PHE A 4 18.95 -28.87 5.52
CA PHE A 4 18.63 -27.50 5.88
C PHE A 4 18.38 -26.70 4.60
N HIS A 5 17.17 -26.81 4.04
CA HIS A 5 16.80 -26.00 2.87
C HIS A 5 16.64 -24.55 3.34
N ARG A 6 17.60 -23.68 3.01
CA ARG A 6 17.68 -22.30 3.50
C ARG A 6 16.37 -21.53 3.31
N VAL A 7 15.69 -21.75 2.20
CA VAL A 7 14.34 -21.22 1.91
C VAL A 7 13.35 -21.54 3.03
N ASN A 8 13.24 -22.79 3.46
CA ASN A 8 12.30 -23.19 4.52
C ASN A 8 12.65 -22.56 5.87
N ALA A 9 13.94 -22.35 6.15
CA ALA A 9 14.38 -21.65 7.35
C ALA A 9 13.98 -20.16 7.30
N MET A 10 14.16 -19.52 6.14
CA MET A 10 13.78 -18.11 5.95
C MET A 10 12.26 -17.92 5.96
N SER A 11 11.48 -18.80 5.35
CA SER A 11 10.01 -18.75 5.40
C SER A 11 9.50 -18.86 6.83
N ARG A 12 10.02 -19.80 7.63
CA ARG A 12 9.65 -19.92 9.05
C ARG A 12 10.04 -18.70 9.87
N GLN A 13 11.23 -18.14 9.62
CA GLN A 13 11.67 -16.92 10.28
C GLN A 13 10.79 -15.72 9.90
N ALA A 14 10.38 -15.63 8.65
CA ALA A 14 9.46 -14.61 8.16
C ALA A 14 8.10 -14.71 8.87
N GLU A 15 7.52 -15.92 8.93
CA GLU A 15 6.26 -16.19 9.64
C GLU A 15 6.34 -15.78 11.12
N LEU A 16 7.42 -16.15 11.82
CA LEU A 16 7.64 -15.77 13.22
C LEU A 16 7.77 -14.25 13.45
N MET A 17 8.06 -13.49 12.38
CA MET A 17 8.18 -12.03 12.42
C MET A 17 7.03 -11.30 11.70
N ASN A 18 5.90 -11.99 11.55
CA ASN A 18 4.66 -11.49 10.95
C ASN A 18 4.80 -11.05 9.48
N TRP A 19 5.73 -11.64 8.73
CA TRP A 19 5.78 -11.52 7.28
C TRP A 19 4.89 -12.61 6.68
N LEU A 20 3.84 -12.20 5.97
CA LEU A 20 2.79 -13.08 5.44
C LEU A 20 3.11 -13.50 4.01
N ASP A 21 3.03 -14.79 3.71
CA ASP A 21 3.12 -15.31 2.33
C ASP A 21 1.91 -14.82 1.53
N ILE A 22 2.17 -13.98 0.53
CA ILE A 22 1.16 -13.41 -0.35
C ILE A 22 1.18 -14.02 -1.76
N GLY A 23 2.04 -15.02 -1.98
CA GLY A 23 2.11 -15.77 -3.21
C GLY A 23 3.53 -15.97 -3.71
N ARG A 24 3.64 -16.18 -5.02
CA ARG A 24 4.91 -16.47 -5.67
C ARG A 24 5.08 -15.69 -6.95
N VAL A 25 6.32 -15.30 -7.24
CA VAL A 25 6.67 -14.59 -8.47
C VAL A 25 7.68 -15.39 -9.27
N SER A 26 7.46 -15.48 -10.59
CA SER A 26 8.44 -16.08 -11.49
C SER A 26 9.72 -15.22 -11.50
N ASN A 27 10.86 -15.85 -11.30
CA ASN A 27 12.15 -15.20 -11.37
C ASN A 27 12.83 -15.43 -12.73
N ALA A 28 13.84 -14.62 -13.05
CA ALA A 28 14.56 -14.67 -14.32
C ALA A 28 15.26 -16.04 -14.54
N ASP A 29 15.55 -16.76 -13.46
CA ASP A 29 16.16 -18.08 -13.48
C ASP A 29 15.13 -19.23 -13.66
N GLY A 30 13.86 -18.91 -13.91
CA GLY A 30 12.83 -19.87 -14.29
C GLY A 30 12.14 -20.61 -13.12
N GLY A 31 12.34 -20.19 -11.87
CA GLY A 31 11.57 -20.70 -10.74
C GLY A 31 10.74 -19.64 -10.04
N LYS A 32 10.21 -19.97 -8.86
CA LYS A 32 9.14 -19.20 -8.20
C LYS A 32 9.55 -18.73 -6.81
N ASP A 33 10.01 -17.49 -6.72
CA ASP A 33 10.35 -16.83 -5.46
C ASP A 33 9.11 -16.69 -4.59
N ILE A 34 9.29 -16.78 -3.26
CA ILE A 34 8.21 -16.60 -2.29
C ILE A 34 8.05 -15.11 -2.03
N LEU A 35 6.86 -14.57 -2.23
CA LEU A 35 6.53 -13.18 -1.94
C LEU A 35 5.94 -13.06 -0.54
N LEU A 36 6.47 -12.12 0.22
CA LEU A 36 6.09 -11.87 1.60
C LEU A 36 5.72 -10.40 1.77
N ALA A 37 4.68 -10.14 2.55
CA ALA A 37 4.28 -8.78 2.89
C ALA A 37 4.08 -8.60 4.39
N ARG A 38 4.43 -7.41 4.88
CA ARG A 38 4.06 -6.94 6.21
C ARG A 38 3.76 -5.45 6.15
N ASN A 39 2.51 -5.08 6.43
CA ASN A 39 2.02 -3.71 6.30
C ASN A 39 2.28 -3.17 4.87
N GLU A 40 2.97 -2.03 4.76
CA GLU A 40 3.37 -1.40 3.48
C GLU A 40 4.64 -2.01 2.88
N ARG A 41 5.25 -3.02 3.54
CA ARG A 41 6.58 -3.55 3.17
C ARG A 41 6.47 -4.88 2.45
N GLY A 42 7.30 -5.04 1.43
CA GLY A 42 7.36 -6.25 0.61
C GLY A 42 8.76 -6.84 0.64
N ALA A 43 8.85 -8.15 0.78
CA ALA A 43 10.09 -8.90 0.68
C ALA A 43 9.87 -10.12 -0.23
N ARG A 44 10.95 -10.62 -0.82
CA ARG A 44 10.94 -11.91 -1.52
C ARG A 44 12.05 -12.81 -1.01
N ILE A 45 11.80 -14.11 -1.01
CA ILE A 45 12.82 -15.13 -0.80
C ILE A 45 13.09 -15.78 -2.14
N ASP A 46 14.34 -15.70 -2.60
CA ASP A 46 14.79 -16.42 -3.78
C ASP A 46 14.61 -17.93 -3.55
N TRP A 47 13.86 -18.60 -4.42
CA TRP A 47 13.51 -20.00 -4.23
C TRP A 47 14.71 -20.96 -4.31
N ARG A 48 15.78 -20.54 -4.99
CA ARG A 48 16.96 -21.35 -5.25
C ARG A 48 18.03 -21.09 -4.20
N THR A 49 18.32 -19.84 -3.91
CA THR A 49 19.41 -19.43 -3.01
C THR A 49 18.93 -19.24 -1.57
N GLY A 50 17.64 -18.95 -1.36
CA GLY A 50 17.09 -18.58 -0.06
C GLY A 50 17.52 -17.18 0.39
N GLU A 51 18.01 -16.34 -0.52
CA GLU A 51 18.34 -14.95 -0.23
C GLU A 51 17.08 -14.11 -0.07
N VAL A 52 17.12 -13.18 0.89
CA VAL A 52 15.98 -12.31 1.20
C VAL A 52 16.21 -10.96 0.52
N TRP A 53 15.25 -10.51 -0.27
CA TRP A 53 15.33 -9.22 -0.94
C TRP A 53 14.18 -8.33 -0.49
N LEU A 54 14.48 -7.10 -0.09
CA LEU A 54 13.46 -6.12 0.22
C LEU A 54 12.98 -5.47 -1.08
N MET A 55 11.70 -5.65 -1.37
CA MET A 55 11.05 -5.12 -2.58
C MET A 55 10.40 -3.76 -2.30
N ASN A 56 9.87 -3.56 -1.09
CA ASN A 56 9.37 -2.27 -0.65
C ASN A 56 9.79 -1.98 0.80
N PRO A 57 10.66 -0.98 1.04
CA PRO A 57 11.41 -0.20 0.04
C PRO A 57 12.40 -1.07 -0.74
N LYS A 58 12.62 -0.76 -2.03
CA LYS A 58 13.53 -1.53 -2.88
C LYS A 58 14.98 -1.35 -2.45
N VAL A 59 15.66 -2.44 -2.11
CA VAL A 59 17.09 -2.47 -1.74
C VAL A 59 17.86 -3.28 -2.77
N ALA A 60 19.02 -2.76 -3.19
CA ALA A 60 19.83 -3.37 -4.25
C ALA A 60 20.60 -4.61 -3.79
N GLU A 61 20.76 -4.81 -2.49
CA GLU A 61 21.51 -5.91 -1.91
C GLU A 61 20.58 -6.89 -1.18
N PRO A 62 20.86 -8.20 -1.27
CA PRO A 62 20.14 -9.20 -0.49
C PRO A 62 20.53 -9.12 0.98
N PHE A 63 19.57 -9.42 1.84
CA PHE A 63 19.76 -9.60 3.26
C PHE A 63 20.05 -11.06 3.57
N ALA A 64 20.89 -11.27 4.58
CA ALA A 64 21.23 -12.62 5.06
C ALA A 64 20.01 -13.36 5.62
N ASP A 65 19.14 -12.61 6.32
CA ASP A 65 17.93 -13.10 6.98
C ASP A 65 16.92 -11.95 7.23
N PHE A 66 15.75 -12.28 7.77
CA PHE A 66 14.73 -11.29 8.10
C PHE A 66 15.09 -10.44 9.34
N LEU A 67 16.00 -10.86 10.22
CA LEU A 67 16.44 -10.00 11.34
C LEU A 67 17.28 -8.82 10.83
N ALA A 68 18.11 -9.05 9.80
CA ALA A 68 18.84 -7.99 9.12
C ALA A 68 17.89 -7.02 8.41
N VAL A 69 16.81 -7.54 7.81
CA VAL A 69 15.73 -6.71 7.24
C VAL A 69 15.11 -5.81 8.32
N GLU A 70 14.71 -6.35 9.47
CA GLU A 70 14.12 -5.56 10.56
C GLU A 70 15.06 -4.51 11.13
N ARG A 71 16.34 -4.86 11.33
CA ARG A 71 17.36 -3.91 11.80
C ARG A 71 17.50 -2.74 10.83
N TRP A 72 17.57 -3.05 9.53
CA TRP A 72 17.70 -2.04 8.49
C TRP A 72 16.47 -1.12 8.42
N LEU A 73 15.28 -1.70 8.53
CA LEU A 73 14.02 -0.95 8.55
C LEU A 73 13.94 -0.02 9.78
N THR A 74 14.31 -0.52 10.95
CA THR A 74 14.30 0.24 12.21
C THR A 74 15.24 1.44 12.16
N LEU A 75 16.41 1.30 11.53
CA LEU A 75 17.37 2.40 11.36
C LEU A 75 16.86 3.51 10.42
N ARG A 76 15.98 3.17 9.47
CA ARG A 76 15.39 4.14 8.54
C ARG A 76 14.09 4.78 9.03
N ASP A 77 13.36 4.10 9.91
CA ASP A 77 12.18 4.65 10.56
C ASP A 77 12.51 5.60 11.72
N MET A 78 13.78 5.69 12.14
CA MET A 78 14.18 6.70 13.11
C MET A 78 14.04 8.10 12.49
N PRO A 79 13.27 9.02 13.10
CA PRO A 79 13.30 10.41 12.71
C PRO A 79 14.76 10.87 12.85
N THR A 80 15.31 11.41 11.77
CA THR A 80 16.65 11.98 11.77
C THR A 80 16.64 13.07 12.82
N ALA A 81 17.22 12.83 14.00
CA ALA A 81 17.34 13.84 15.02
C ALA A 81 18.09 15.01 14.39
N ASP A 82 17.37 16.12 14.22
CA ASP A 82 17.93 17.36 13.72
C ASP A 82 19.22 17.64 14.49
N LYS A 83 20.29 17.73 13.71
CA LYS A 83 21.60 18.17 14.17
C LYS A 83 21.39 19.45 15.01
N PRO A 84 21.82 19.51 16.28
CA PRO A 84 21.61 20.71 17.07
C PRO A 84 22.44 21.84 16.43
N ALA A 85 21.76 22.81 15.82
CA ALA A 85 22.38 24.04 15.41
C ALA A 85 22.90 24.78 16.66
N PRO A 86 24.10 25.37 16.62
CA PRO A 86 24.73 25.96 17.78
C PRO A 86 23.92 27.13 18.32
N ALA A 87 23.74 27.14 19.64
CA ALA A 87 23.03 28.16 20.39
C ALA A 87 23.59 29.57 20.10
N ALA A 88 22.73 30.44 19.56
CA ALA A 88 22.92 31.89 19.62
C ALA A 88 22.11 32.44 20.81
N PRO A 89 22.66 33.42 21.57
CA PRO A 89 22.16 33.77 22.89
C PRO A 89 20.89 34.62 22.82
N ALA A 90 20.01 34.38 23.80
CA ALA A 90 18.72 35.04 23.98
C ALA A 90 18.85 36.57 24.17
N PRO A 91 17.88 37.36 23.67
CA PRO A 91 17.46 38.61 24.27
C PRO A 91 16.12 38.47 25.01
N ALA A 92 16.01 39.27 26.07
CA ALA A 92 14.99 39.30 27.13
C ALA A 92 13.56 39.72 26.67
N PRO A 93 12.53 39.53 27.52
CA PRO A 93 11.11 39.60 27.13
C PRO A 93 10.46 40.97 27.38
N ALA A 94 9.55 41.40 26.49
CA ALA A 94 8.36 42.24 26.73
C ALA A 94 7.71 42.66 25.39
N PRO A 95 6.46 43.14 25.35
CA PRO A 95 5.26 42.82 26.15
C PRO A 95 4.07 42.37 25.25
N ALA A 96 3.01 41.86 25.88
CA ALA A 96 1.81 41.31 25.26
C ALA A 96 1.09 42.25 24.28
N GLU A 97 0.78 41.73 23.10
CA GLU A 97 -0.18 42.29 22.14
C GLU A 97 -1.30 41.26 21.87
N PRO A 98 -2.53 41.73 21.57
CA PRO A 98 -3.78 41.04 21.89
C PRO A 98 -4.08 39.85 20.97
N GLU A 99 -4.65 38.79 21.55
CA GLU A 99 -5.19 37.63 20.84
C GLU A 99 -6.09 38.07 19.67
N PRO A 100 -5.77 37.68 18.42
CA PRO A 100 -6.75 37.67 17.36
C PRO A 100 -7.68 36.47 17.60
N ALA A 101 -8.98 36.76 17.57
CA ALA A 101 -10.09 35.84 17.64
C ALA A 101 -9.81 34.47 16.99
N ALA A 102 -10.18 33.42 17.74
CA ALA A 102 -10.18 32.03 17.32
C ALA A 102 -10.66 31.90 15.86
N VAL A 103 -9.72 31.55 14.99
CA VAL A 103 -10.03 30.91 13.72
C VAL A 103 -10.81 29.64 14.11
N PRO A 104 -12.03 29.41 13.60
CA PRO A 104 -12.69 28.15 13.88
C PRO A 104 -11.77 27.05 13.37
N ASP A 105 -11.40 26.15 14.29
CA ASP A 105 -10.69 24.91 14.03
C ASP A 105 -11.54 24.12 13.01
N ALA A 106 -11.27 24.36 11.73
CA ALA A 106 -11.74 23.51 10.68
C ALA A 106 -10.93 22.23 10.84
N GLY A 107 -11.46 21.31 11.64
CA GLY A 107 -11.01 19.92 11.67
C GLY A 107 -10.83 19.41 10.23
N PRO A 108 -9.97 18.40 10.02
CA PRO A 108 -9.49 18.01 8.69
C PRO A 108 -10.66 17.95 7.70
N LEU A 109 -10.66 18.87 6.74
CA LEU A 109 -11.68 18.95 5.70
C LEU A 109 -11.71 17.59 5.00
N ARG A 110 -12.78 16.83 5.21
CA ARG A 110 -13.00 15.59 4.48
C ARG A 110 -13.01 15.92 2.99
N ASP A 111 -12.16 15.24 2.23
CA ASP A 111 -12.05 15.45 0.80
C ASP A 111 -13.42 15.26 0.14
N SER A 112 -13.71 16.10 -0.86
CA SER A 112 -14.87 15.86 -1.73
C SER A 112 -14.60 14.63 -2.60
N LEU A 113 -15.67 13.96 -3.04
CA LEU A 113 -15.56 12.79 -3.92
C LEU A 113 -14.66 13.03 -5.15
N PRO A 114 -14.76 14.17 -5.87
CA PRO A 114 -13.86 14.45 -6.99
C PRO A 114 -12.39 14.59 -6.58
N ALA A 115 -12.10 15.27 -5.47
CA ALA A 115 -10.73 15.46 -4.99
C ALA A 115 -10.11 14.13 -4.52
N PHE A 116 -10.92 13.27 -3.90
CA PHE A 116 -10.50 11.93 -3.50
C PHE A 116 -10.22 11.04 -4.70
N GLN A 117 -11.10 11.05 -5.71
CA GLN A 117 -10.92 10.29 -6.95
C GLN A 117 -9.63 10.69 -7.67
N GLN A 118 -9.31 11.98 -7.75
CA GLN A 118 -8.04 12.44 -8.32
C GLN A 118 -6.84 11.86 -7.56
N LYS A 119 -6.88 11.83 -6.23
CA LYS A 119 -5.81 11.22 -5.42
C LYS A 119 -5.70 9.71 -5.64
N VAL A 120 -6.82 9.01 -5.84
CA VAL A 120 -6.83 7.58 -6.19
C VAL A 120 -6.18 7.37 -7.56
N ASP A 121 -6.50 8.22 -8.54
CA ASP A 121 -5.91 8.16 -9.88
C ASP A 121 -4.41 8.44 -9.87
N ASP A 122 -3.97 9.42 -9.08
CA ASP A 122 -2.55 9.69 -8.86
C ASP A 122 -1.83 8.50 -8.21
N CYS A 123 -2.49 7.79 -7.30
CA CYS A 123 -1.97 6.56 -6.70
C CYS A 123 -1.87 5.43 -7.74
N LEU A 124 -2.88 5.26 -8.59
CA LEU A 124 -2.86 4.27 -9.66
C LEU A 124 -1.72 4.55 -10.64
N ALA A 125 -1.53 5.81 -11.05
CA ALA A 125 -0.47 6.19 -11.99
C ALA A 125 0.95 5.93 -11.45
N LYS A 126 1.15 5.93 -10.14
CA LYS A 126 2.46 5.72 -9.49
C LYS A 126 2.75 4.24 -9.17
N ALA A 127 1.75 3.37 -9.23
CA ALA A 127 1.92 1.95 -8.98
C ALA A 127 2.63 1.26 -10.16
N GLU A 128 3.39 0.18 -9.89
CA GLU A 128 4.03 -0.62 -10.94
C GLU A 128 2.95 -1.30 -11.81
N GLY A 129 3.00 -1.12 -13.14
CA GLY A 129 1.91 -1.50 -14.07
C GLY A 129 0.71 -0.53 -14.08
N GLY A 130 0.80 0.58 -13.34
CA GLY A 130 -0.27 1.55 -13.17
C GLY A 130 -0.76 2.24 -14.44
N GLN A 131 0.15 2.45 -15.41
CA GLN A 131 -0.20 3.09 -16.67
C GLN A 131 -1.09 2.21 -17.56
N GLU A 132 -0.78 0.91 -17.66
CA GLU A 132 -1.62 -0.07 -18.36
C GLU A 132 -2.99 -0.22 -17.69
N LEU A 133 -3.03 -0.18 -16.36
CA LEU A 133 -4.27 -0.22 -15.58
C LEU A 133 -5.10 1.06 -15.75
N LEU A 134 -4.46 2.22 -15.84
CA LEU A 134 -5.13 3.50 -16.08
C LEU A 134 -5.75 3.54 -17.49
N GLU A 135 -5.01 3.11 -18.51
CA GLU A 135 -5.53 2.99 -19.89
C GLU A 135 -6.69 2.00 -19.96
N THR A 136 -6.55 0.86 -19.28
CA THR A 136 -7.60 -0.16 -19.15
C THR A 136 -8.85 0.39 -18.45
N LYS A 137 -8.67 1.14 -17.35
CA LYS A 137 -9.76 1.83 -16.64
C LYS A 137 -10.48 2.81 -17.56
N GLN A 138 -9.76 3.69 -18.25
CA GLN A 138 -10.35 4.68 -19.16
C GLN A 138 -11.17 4.01 -20.27
N ALA A 139 -10.66 2.91 -20.84
CA ALA A 139 -11.39 2.13 -21.85
C ALA A 139 -12.69 1.52 -21.31
N PHE A 140 -12.71 1.13 -20.03
CA PHE A 140 -13.90 0.57 -19.38
C PHE A 140 -14.91 1.64 -18.93
N GLU A 141 -14.45 2.76 -18.40
CA GLU A 141 -15.33 3.89 -18.02
C GLU A 141 -16.10 4.45 -19.20
N ALA A 142 -15.50 4.43 -20.40
CA ALA A 142 -16.15 4.86 -21.63
C ALA A 142 -17.37 3.97 -22.03
N GLY A 143 -17.53 2.78 -21.46
CA GLY A 143 -18.55 1.82 -21.89
C GLY A 143 -19.22 0.99 -20.79
N SER A 144 -18.95 1.23 -19.50
CA SER A 144 -19.43 0.38 -18.41
C SER A 144 -20.01 1.14 -17.22
N GLU A 145 -21.34 1.29 -17.22
CA GLU A 145 -22.12 1.78 -16.09
C GLU A 145 -21.89 0.98 -14.78
N PRO A 146 -21.90 -0.37 -14.75
CA PRO A 146 -21.73 -1.12 -13.50
C PRO A 146 -20.35 -0.93 -12.85
N TYR A 147 -19.31 -0.71 -13.66
CA TYR A 147 -17.97 -0.38 -13.14
C TYR A 147 -17.95 1.00 -12.47
N LEU A 148 -18.56 2.01 -13.12
CA LEU A 148 -18.63 3.37 -12.59
C LEU A 148 -19.41 3.43 -11.27
N GLU A 149 -20.53 2.71 -11.18
CA GLU A 149 -21.32 2.61 -9.95
C GLU A 149 -20.51 1.97 -8.81
N ALA A 150 -19.85 0.85 -9.07
CA ALA A 150 -19.06 0.14 -8.08
C ALA A 150 -17.84 0.96 -7.60
N SER A 151 -17.15 1.62 -8.53
CA SER A 151 -16.02 2.53 -8.24
C SER A 151 -16.46 3.73 -7.39
N THR A 152 -17.61 4.32 -7.73
CA THR A 152 -18.22 5.42 -6.98
C THR A 152 -18.63 4.98 -5.59
N ALA A 153 -19.25 3.80 -5.45
CA ALA A 153 -19.68 3.26 -4.16
C ALA A 153 -18.49 2.96 -3.24
N LEU A 154 -17.40 2.40 -3.78
CA LEU A 154 -16.16 2.18 -3.05
C LEU A 154 -15.55 3.49 -2.57
N SER A 155 -15.43 4.48 -3.47
CA SER A 155 -14.86 5.80 -3.15
C SER A 155 -15.67 6.56 -2.10
N LYS A 156 -17.01 6.51 -2.18
CA LYS A 156 -17.90 7.09 -1.15
C LYS A 156 -17.71 6.40 0.20
N THR A 157 -17.66 5.07 0.21
CA THR A 157 -17.45 4.30 1.44
C THR A 157 -16.09 4.61 2.07
N ALA A 158 -15.05 4.76 1.24
CA ALA A 158 -13.72 5.12 1.70
C ALA A 158 -13.69 6.51 2.34
N LEU A 159 -14.38 7.49 1.75
CA LEU A 159 -14.53 8.83 2.32
C LEU A 159 -15.34 8.86 3.62
N GLU A 160 -16.41 8.07 3.71
CA GLU A 160 -17.24 7.96 4.92
C GLU A 160 -16.44 7.42 6.12
N LEU A 161 -15.47 6.54 5.85
CA LEU A 161 -14.72 5.77 6.84
C LEU A 161 -13.24 6.16 6.91
N ASP A 162 -12.86 7.30 6.35
CA ASP A 162 -11.50 7.87 6.36
C ASP A 162 -10.42 6.87 5.88
N VAL A 163 -10.76 6.05 4.88
CA VAL A 163 -9.84 5.11 4.22
C VAL A 163 -8.98 5.84 3.20
N SER A 164 -7.68 5.52 3.17
CA SER A 164 -6.73 6.23 2.31
C SER A 164 -6.97 5.99 0.81
N PRO A 165 -6.71 6.99 -0.06
CA PRO A 165 -6.77 6.82 -1.51
C PRO A 165 -5.88 5.69 -2.05
N ALA A 166 -4.73 5.46 -1.40
CA ALA A 166 -3.80 4.38 -1.76
C ALA A 166 -4.41 2.98 -1.55
N MET A 167 -5.19 2.80 -0.48
CA MET A 167 -5.89 1.53 -0.23
C MET A 167 -6.99 1.31 -1.27
N VAL A 168 -7.71 2.36 -1.67
CA VAL A 168 -8.72 2.28 -2.75
C VAL A 168 -8.07 1.93 -4.09
N ALA A 169 -6.92 2.54 -4.42
CA ALA A 169 -6.15 2.18 -5.61
C ALA A 169 -5.71 0.71 -5.57
N THR A 170 -5.33 0.19 -4.40
CA THR A 170 -4.99 -1.22 -4.23
C THR A 170 -6.17 -2.15 -4.53
N PHE A 171 -7.39 -1.81 -4.09
CA PHE A 171 -8.58 -2.60 -4.46
C PHE A 171 -8.82 -2.63 -5.97
N HIS A 172 -8.61 -1.52 -6.68
CA HIS A 172 -8.67 -1.49 -8.13
C HIS A 172 -7.60 -2.39 -8.76
N VAL A 173 -6.34 -2.25 -8.34
CA VAL A 173 -5.22 -3.07 -8.83
C VAL A 173 -5.51 -4.55 -8.61
N SER A 174 -5.93 -4.95 -7.40
CA SER A 174 -6.26 -6.34 -7.07
C SER A 174 -7.44 -6.87 -7.87
N ALA A 175 -8.50 -6.07 -8.08
CA ALA A 175 -9.65 -6.49 -8.86
C ALA A 175 -9.30 -6.74 -10.32
N PHE A 176 -8.44 -5.92 -10.93
CA PHE A 176 -7.99 -6.10 -12.31
C PHE A 176 -6.92 -7.20 -12.43
N ALA A 177 -5.99 -7.29 -11.48
CA ALA A 177 -4.95 -8.32 -11.46
C ALA A 177 -5.54 -9.73 -11.31
N ALA A 178 -6.58 -9.89 -10.49
CA ALA A 178 -7.31 -11.16 -10.36
C ALA A 178 -7.94 -11.65 -11.68
N LEU A 179 -8.04 -10.78 -12.67
CA LEU A 179 -8.68 -11.03 -13.96
C LEU A 179 -7.70 -10.92 -15.15
N ALA A 180 -6.40 -10.83 -14.88
CA ALA A 180 -5.36 -10.74 -15.91
C ALA A 180 -5.38 -11.97 -16.84
N GLU A 181 -5.69 -13.16 -16.30
CA GLU A 181 -5.70 -14.43 -17.03
C GLU A 181 -7.12 -14.86 -17.49
N THR A 182 -8.16 -14.09 -17.18
CA THR A 182 -9.55 -14.42 -17.54
C THR A 182 -9.98 -13.70 -18.82
N ALA A 183 -10.30 -14.46 -19.85
CA ALA A 183 -10.98 -13.98 -21.06
C ALA A 183 -12.49 -14.16 -20.94
N GLY A 184 -13.28 -13.17 -21.40
CA GLY A 184 -14.75 -13.27 -21.45
C GLY A 184 -15.45 -11.93 -21.24
N ALA A 185 -16.73 -11.87 -21.65
CA ALA A 185 -17.59 -10.68 -21.54
C ALA A 185 -17.84 -10.25 -20.07
N ASP A 186 -17.82 -11.21 -19.14
CA ASP A 186 -18.15 -10.99 -17.72
C ASP A 186 -17.01 -10.34 -16.91
N LYS A 187 -15.88 -10.01 -17.53
CA LYS A 187 -14.70 -9.46 -16.83
C LYS A 187 -15.08 -8.21 -16.02
N LEU A 188 -15.92 -7.35 -16.59
CA LEU A 188 -16.34 -6.10 -15.95
C LEU A 188 -17.31 -6.31 -14.79
N GLU A 189 -18.25 -7.24 -14.93
CA GLU A 189 -19.14 -7.61 -13.84
C GLU A 189 -18.37 -8.18 -12.65
N ARG A 190 -17.30 -8.94 -12.91
CA ARG A 190 -16.42 -9.47 -11.87
C ARG A 190 -15.57 -8.41 -11.19
N VAL A 191 -15.04 -7.44 -11.95
CA VAL A 191 -14.37 -6.26 -11.36
C VAL A 191 -15.35 -5.50 -10.47
N ALA A 192 -16.54 -5.17 -10.99
CA ALA A 192 -17.56 -4.43 -10.24
C ALA A 192 -17.98 -5.16 -8.96
N ALA A 193 -18.22 -6.47 -9.04
CA ALA A 193 -18.54 -7.30 -7.88
C ALA A 193 -17.40 -7.31 -6.84
N SER A 194 -16.14 -7.34 -7.28
CA SER A 194 -14.97 -7.27 -6.40
C SER A 194 -14.87 -5.92 -5.69
N LEU A 195 -15.09 -4.81 -6.39
CA LEU A 195 -15.09 -3.47 -5.79
C LEU A 195 -16.25 -3.28 -4.79
N HIS A 196 -17.43 -3.83 -5.09
CA HIS A 196 -18.54 -3.86 -4.13
C HIS A 196 -18.24 -4.72 -2.90
N ALA A 197 -17.56 -5.85 -3.08
CA ALA A 197 -17.13 -6.68 -1.96
C ALA A 197 -16.12 -5.95 -1.07
N ALA A 198 -15.15 -5.23 -1.65
CA ALA A 198 -14.22 -4.38 -0.92
C ALA A 198 -14.95 -3.30 -0.12
N ALA A 199 -15.91 -2.59 -0.73
CA ALA A 199 -16.72 -1.59 -0.01
C ALA A 199 -17.48 -2.19 1.19
N ARG A 200 -18.06 -3.40 1.03
CA ARG A 200 -18.72 -4.10 2.14
C ARG A 200 -17.74 -4.52 3.23
N GLN A 201 -16.55 -4.98 2.86
CA GLN A 201 -15.51 -5.40 3.80
C GLN A 201 -15.00 -4.21 4.63
N ILE A 202 -14.80 -3.05 4.01
CA ILE A 202 -14.42 -1.82 4.72
C ILE A 202 -15.49 -1.46 5.76
N ARG A 203 -16.78 -1.48 5.39
CA ARG A 203 -17.89 -1.22 6.34
C ARG A 203 -17.94 -2.24 7.47
N ALA A 204 -17.79 -3.52 7.16
CA ALA A 204 -17.82 -4.58 8.17
C ALA A 204 -16.67 -4.43 9.18
N SER A 205 -15.47 -4.09 8.69
CA SER A 205 -14.28 -3.90 9.54
C SER A 205 -14.44 -2.70 10.47
N ALA A 206 -15.06 -1.62 9.99
CA ALA A 206 -15.36 -0.43 10.78
C ALA A 206 -16.47 -0.65 11.83
N ALA A 207 -17.39 -1.59 11.60
CA ALA A 207 -18.46 -1.91 12.55
C ALA A 207 -17.99 -2.81 13.72
N THR A 208 -16.83 -3.47 13.57
CA THR A 208 -16.20 -4.32 14.59
C THR A 208 -15.08 -3.65 15.38
N ALA A 209 -14.71 -2.42 15.02
CA ALA A 209 -13.69 -1.61 15.67
C ALA A 209 -14.32 -0.63 16.67
#